data_AF-A0A542DKI8-F1
#
_entry.id   AF-A0A542DKI8-F1
#
_cell.length_a   1.000
_cell.length_b   1.000
_cell.length_c   1.000
_cell.angle_alpha   90.00
_cell.angle_beta   90.00
_cell.angle_gamma   90.00
#
_symmetry.space_group_name_H-M   'P 1'
#
loop_
_entity.id
_entity.type
_entity.pdbx_description
1 polymer ?
#
loop_
_entity_poly.entity_id
_entity_poly.type
_entity_poly.pdbx_seq_one_letter_code
_entity_poly.pdbx_strand_id
1 'polypeptide(L)'
;MRGLVLICGQHAPELPEADDVRTERLPARPGKAAVDPLLVGEEAGHLMVAGTDADLAAVLLRLLRKEKIATTKVGYIPAEPRSAVAGLWGLPTDPLRALALAWGGEVDPVPLIRDDSGGVLAGRGVIGPVRGVGYCDDQRALRGGARRIEVEPDVEAGLVARITRGTLLRRSSTFAGRAFELGCLPTTPILDGVPFSRTVNRWTWYRHTEDLRLIRTG
;
A
#
# COMPACT_ATOMS: atom_id res chain seq x y z
N MET A 1 15.34 -14.45 16.83
CA MET A 1 14.04 -13.87 16.40
C MET A 1 13.54 -14.77 15.30
N ARG A 2 12.30 -15.28 15.35
CA ARG A 2 11.75 -16.08 14.25
C ARG A 2 10.84 -15.19 13.41
N GLY A 3 10.88 -15.38 12.10
CA GLY A 3 10.06 -14.60 11.16
C GLY A 3 9.77 -15.40 9.90
N LEU A 4 8.76 -14.93 9.17
CA LEU A 4 8.28 -15.54 7.94
C LEU A 4 8.49 -14.58 6.77
N VAL A 5 9.18 -15.02 5.72
CA VAL A 5 9.31 -14.29 4.45
C VAL A 5 8.35 -14.87 3.43
N LEU A 6 7.46 -14.04 2.90
CA LEU A 6 6.61 -14.35 1.76
C LEU A 6 7.25 -13.79 0.49
N ILE A 7 7.72 -14.67 -0.39
CA ILE A 7 8.26 -14.31 -1.71
C ILE A 7 7.12 -14.38 -2.71
N CYS A 8 6.62 -13.22 -3.14
CA CYS A 8 5.38 -13.11 -3.90
C CYS A 8 5.63 -12.82 -5.39
N GLY A 9 5.14 -13.69 -6.25
CA GLY A 9 5.23 -13.50 -7.70
C GLY A 9 6.61 -13.74 -8.28
N GLN A 10 6.71 -13.61 -9.60
CA GLN A 10 7.93 -13.95 -10.35
C GLN A 10 8.98 -12.84 -10.36
N HIS A 11 8.59 -11.62 -10.00
CA HIS A 11 9.49 -10.47 -9.94
C HIS A 11 10.08 -10.26 -8.54
N ALA A 12 9.76 -11.12 -7.57
CA ALA A 12 10.33 -11.01 -6.24
C ALA A 12 11.85 -11.15 -6.30
N PRO A 13 12.60 -10.38 -5.48
CA PRO A 13 14.04 -10.46 -5.47
C PRO A 13 14.53 -11.83 -5.02
N GLU A 14 15.69 -12.24 -5.53
CA GLU A 14 16.40 -13.38 -4.95
C GLU A 14 16.96 -12.98 -3.58
N LEU A 15 16.66 -13.78 -2.57
CA LEU A 15 17.08 -13.56 -1.20
C LEU A 15 17.96 -14.73 -0.75
N PRO A 16 19.00 -14.46 0.06
CA PRO A 16 19.82 -15.53 0.62
C PRO A 16 18.97 -16.40 1.54
N GLU A 17 19.22 -17.71 1.52
CA GLU A 17 18.69 -18.59 2.54
C GLU A 17 19.32 -18.23 3.88
N ALA A 18 18.49 -18.18 4.92
CA ALA A 18 18.92 -17.89 6.27
C ALA A 18 18.26 -18.90 7.21
N ASP A 19 19.07 -19.60 8.02
CA ASP A 19 18.63 -20.74 8.83
C ASP A 19 17.51 -20.40 9.83
N ASP A 20 17.43 -19.14 10.26
CA ASP A 20 16.45 -18.65 11.25
C ASP A 20 15.15 -18.09 10.61
N VAL A 21 15.01 -18.17 9.28
CA VAL A 21 13.93 -17.54 8.52
C VAL A 21 13.14 -18.55 7.71
N ARG A 22 11.88 -18.78 8.08
CA ARG A 22 10.98 -19.57 7.24
C ARG A 22 10.64 -18.77 5.99
N THR A 23 10.77 -19.39 4.82
CA THR A 23 10.49 -18.76 3.53
C THR A 23 9.40 -19.52 2.79
N GLU A 24 8.41 -18.80 2.25
CA GLU A 24 7.30 -19.37 1.49
C GLU A 24 7.15 -18.63 0.15
N ARG A 25 7.10 -19.39 -0.96
CA ARG A 25 6.91 -18.83 -2.30
C ARG A 25 5.44 -18.84 -2.69
N LEU A 26 4.91 -17.68 -3.03
CA LEU A 26 3.50 -17.46 -3.32
C LEU A 26 3.29 -16.91 -4.74
N PRO A 27 2.10 -17.11 -5.35
CA PRO A 27 1.75 -16.40 -6.59
C PRO A 27 1.69 -14.88 -6.37
N ALA A 28 1.78 -14.11 -7.45
CA ALA A 28 1.58 -12.66 -7.40
C ALA A 28 0.17 -12.33 -6.87
N ARG A 29 0.10 -11.30 -6.01
CA ARG A 29 -1.08 -10.82 -5.29
C ARG A 29 -1.79 -11.98 -4.57
N PRO A 30 -1.11 -12.65 -3.62
CA PRO A 30 -1.60 -13.88 -3.05
C PRO A 30 -2.91 -13.68 -2.29
N GLY A 31 -3.84 -14.61 -2.50
CA GLY A 31 -5.17 -14.57 -1.90
C GLY A 31 -5.29 -15.36 -0.59
N LYS A 32 -6.53 -15.50 -0.12
CA LYS A 32 -6.91 -16.22 1.11
C LYS A 32 -6.22 -17.58 1.25
N ALA A 33 -6.33 -18.43 0.22
CA ALA A 33 -5.85 -19.81 0.28
C ALA A 33 -4.33 -19.91 0.44
N ALA A 34 -3.59 -18.91 -0.05
CA ALA A 34 -2.14 -18.87 -0.01
C ALA A 34 -1.62 -18.28 1.30
N VAL A 35 -2.22 -17.18 1.78
CA VAL A 35 -1.69 -16.42 2.92
C VAL A 35 -2.26 -16.88 4.26
N ASP A 36 -3.57 -17.10 4.37
CA ASP A 36 -4.21 -17.34 5.68
C ASP A 36 -3.62 -18.53 6.46
N PRO A 37 -3.27 -19.68 5.84
CA PRO A 37 -2.64 -20.79 6.55
C PRO A 37 -1.27 -20.45 7.15
N LEU A 38 -0.62 -19.40 6.66
CA LEU A 38 0.71 -18.96 7.11
C LEU A 38 0.65 -17.91 8.22
N LEU A 39 -0.55 -17.38 8.52
CA LEU A 39 -0.76 -16.36 9.56
C LEU A 39 -0.99 -16.95 10.96
N VAL A 40 -0.66 -18.23 11.14
CA VAL A 40 -0.83 -18.99 12.38
C VAL A 40 0.54 -19.26 13.03
N GLY A 41 0.56 -19.32 14.36
CA GLY A 41 1.81 -19.49 15.12
C GLY A 41 2.55 -18.18 15.41
N GLU A 42 3.58 -18.26 16.24
CA GLU A 42 4.34 -17.09 16.72
C GLU A 42 5.16 -16.41 15.62
N GLU A 43 5.64 -17.18 14.63
CA GLU A 43 6.47 -16.68 13.52
C GLU A 43 5.71 -15.69 12.63
N ALA A 44 4.38 -15.80 12.56
CA ALA A 44 3.51 -14.87 11.84
C ALA A 44 3.41 -13.48 12.50
N GLY A 45 3.97 -13.30 13.70
CA GLY A 45 4.09 -12.00 14.36
C GLY A 45 5.15 -11.09 13.72
N HIS A 46 6.08 -11.67 12.94
CA HIS A 46 7.11 -10.95 12.17
C HIS A 46 7.08 -11.42 10.72
N LEU A 47 6.31 -10.72 9.91
CA LEU A 47 6.03 -11.08 8.52
C LEU A 47 6.78 -10.15 7.57
N MET A 48 7.56 -10.69 6.66
CA MET A 48 8.24 -9.92 5.63
C MET A 48 7.66 -10.28 4.27
N VAL A 49 7.42 -9.28 3.43
CA VAL A 49 6.90 -9.48 2.07
C VAL A 49 7.96 -9.04 1.07
N ALA A 50 8.42 -9.98 0.25
CA ALA A 50 9.29 -9.71 -0.88
C ALA A 50 8.48 -9.73 -2.18
N GLY A 51 8.33 -8.59 -2.84
CA GLY A 51 7.45 -8.46 -4.01
C GLY A 51 7.12 -7.02 -4.38
N THR A 52 6.14 -6.85 -5.26
CA THR A 52 5.63 -5.53 -5.69
C THR A 52 4.77 -4.85 -4.62
N ASP A 53 4.47 -3.56 -4.78
CA ASP A 53 3.53 -2.85 -3.90
C ASP A 53 2.16 -3.55 -3.84
N ALA A 54 1.72 -4.13 -4.96
CA ALA A 54 0.47 -4.88 -5.05
C ALA A 54 0.50 -6.21 -4.29
N ASP A 55 1.67 -6.87 -4.23
CA ASP A 55 1.86 -8.09 -3.45
C ASP A 55 1.78 -7.79 -1.96
N LEU A 56 2.44 -6.71 -1.53
CA LEU A 56 2.32 -6.20 -0.16
C LEU A 56 0.85 -5.88 0.16
N ALA A 57 0.17 -5.10 -0.68
CA ALA A 57 -1.23 -4.75 -0.48
C ALA A 57 -2.14 -5.99 -0.35
N ALA A 58 -1.90 -7.04 -1.15
CA ALA A 58 -2.63 -8.30 -1.05
C ALA A 58 -2.43 -8.98 0.31
N VAL A 59 -1.19 -9.05 0.82
CA VAL A 59 -0.89 -9.61 2.16
C VAL A 59 -1.50 -8.76 3.26
N LEU A 60 -1.38 -7.43 3.19
CA LEU A 60 -1.98 -6.50 4.16
C LEU A 60 -3.50 -6.65 4.21
N LEU A 61 -4.16 -6.84 3.06
CA LEU A 61 -5.61 -7.12 3.03
C LEU A 61 -5.96 -8.42 3.77
N ARG A 62 -5.09 -9.44 3.73
CA ARG A 62 -5.28 -10.68 4.50
C ARG A 62 -5.09 -10.45 6.00
N LEU A 63 -4.03 -9.72 6.40
CA LEU A 63 -3.84 -9.33 7.80
C LEU A 63 -5.04 -8.55 8.35
N LEU A 64 -5.56 -7.60 7.58
CA LEU A 64 -6.75 -6.83 7.94
C LEU A 64 -7.97 -7.72 8.15
N ARG A 65 -8.24 -8.66 7.24
CA ARG A 65 -9.36 -9.61 7.36
C ARG A 65 -9.18 -10.63 8.49
N LYS A 66 -8.00 -10.70 9.07
CA LYS A 66 -7.65 -11.56 10.20
C LYS A 66 -7.42 -10.77 11.49
N GLU A 67 -7.70 -9.46 11.49
CA GLU A 67 -7.55 -8.57 12.64
C GLU A 67 -6.11 -8.56 13.20
N LYS A 68 -5.13 -8.59 12.28
CA LYS A 68 -3.70 -8.70 12.59
C LYS A 68 -2.87 -7.45 12.26
N ILE A 69 -3.49 -6.37 11.76
CA ILE A 69 -2.77 -5.15 11.35
C ILE A 69 -2.02 -4.52 12.52
N ALA A 70 -2.68 -4.37 13.67
CA ALA A 70 -2.08 -3.71 14.84
C ALA A 70 -1.00 -4.55 15.56
N THR A 71 -0.91 -5.86 15.27
CA THR A 71 -0.10 -6.82 16.03
C THR A 71 1.03 -7.46 15.22
N THR A 72 0.86 -7.67 13.92
CA THR A 72 1.90 -8.25 13.06
C THR A 72 2.87 -7.16 12.62
N LYS A 73 4.16 -7.34 12.95
CA LYS A 73 5.25 -6.52 12.43
C LYS A 73 5.46 -6.88 10.97
N VAL A 74 5.44 -5.87 10.09
CA VAL A 74 5.54 -6.07 8.64
C VAL A 74 6.82 -5.47 8.09
N GLY A 75 7.72 -6.31 7.57
CA GLY A 75 8.83 -5.86 6.76
C GLY A 75 8.48 -5.90 5.27
N TYR A 76 9.04 -4.98 4.48
CA TYR A 76 8.85 -4.96 3.04
C TYR A 76 10.19 -4.96 2.30
N ILE A 77 10.31 -5.86 1.33
CA ILE A 77 11.49 -6.05 0.49
C ILE A 77 11.04 -5.78 -0.96
N PRO A 78 11.21 -4.55 -1.46
CA PRO A 78 10.65 -4.17 -2.74
C PRO A 78 11.28 -4.93 -3.90
N ALA A 79 10.44 -5.44 -4.80
CA ALA A 79 10.88 -6.03 -6.07
C ALA A 79 11.35 -4.99 -7.09
N GLU A 80 10.90 -3.74 -6.94
CA GLU A 80 11.09 -2.69 -7.95
C GLU A 80 11.79 -1.45 -7.36
N PRO A 81 12.79 -0.89 -8.05
CA PRO A 81 13.48 0.34 -7.60
C PRO A 81 12.57 1.57 -7.48
N ARG A 82 11.40 1.55 -8.13
CA ARG A 82 10.42 2.65 -8.16
C ARG A 82 9.15 2.35 -7.34
N SER A 83 9.24 1.42 -6.38
CA SER A 83 8.16 1.15 -5.42
C SER A 83 7.70 2.45 -4.75
N ALA A 84 6.39 2.72 -4.82
CA ALA A 84 5.79 3.88 -4.19
C ALA A 84 5.80 3.72 -2.66
N VAL A 85 5.58 2.50 -2.17
CA VAL A 85 5.68 2.19 -0.73
C VAL A 85 7.08 2.46 -0.21
N ALA A 86 8.11 1.99 -0.92
CA ALA A 86 9.50 2.21 -0.52
C ALA A 86 9.86 3.69 -0.51
N GLY A 87 9.47 4.43 -1.55
CA GLY A 87 9.69 5.87 -1.63
C GLY A 87 8.96 6.66 -0.54
N LEU A 88 7.71 6.29 -0.22
CA LEU A 88 6.91 6.92 0.82
C LEU A 88 7.52 6.75 2.21
N TRP A 89 8.02 5.54 2.49
CA TRP A 89 8.51 5.18 3.83
C TRP A 89 10.04 5.15 3.95
N GLY A 90 10.77 5.65 2.94
CA GLY A 90 12.23 5.70 2.97
C GLY A 90 12.91 4.32 3.04
N LEU A 91 12.26 3.27 2.53
CA LEU A 91 12.78 1.91 2.56
C LEU A 91 13.86 1.74 1.48
N PRO A 92 14.94 1.00 1.76
CA PRO A 92 15.90 0.63 0.73
C PRO A 92 15.23 -0.27 -0.32
N THR A 93 15.64 -0.10 -1.58
CA THR A 93 15.19 -0.93 -2.71
C THR A 93 16.26 -1.92 -3.17
N ASP A 94 17.45 -1.87 -2.58
CA ASP A 94 18.45 -2.94 -2.69
C ASP A 94 17.98 -4.15 -1.87
N PRO A 95 17.85 -5.36 -2.46
CA PRO A 95 17.26 -6.51 -1.79
C PRO A 95 17.92 -6.91 -0.47
N LEU A 96 19.26 -6.88 -0.41
CA LEU A 96 19.99 -7.30 0.80
C LEU A 96 19.83 -6.27 1.92
N ARG A 97 19.91 -4.97 1.60
CA ARG A 97 19.65 -3.91 2.58
C ARG A 97 18.20 -3.90 3.04
N ALA A 98 17.26 -4.17 2.14
CA ALA A 98 15.84 -4.27 2.48
C ALA A 98 15.53 -5.48 3.35
N LEU A 99 16.13 -6.64 3.07
CA LEU A 99 16.03 -7.82 3.93
C LEU A 99 16.63 -7.54 5.32
N ALA A 100 17.82 -6.96 5.39
CA ALA A 100 18.46 -6.62 6.66
C ALA A 100 17.60 -5.67 7.50
N LEU A 101 17.00 -4.64 6.87
CA LEU A 101 16.07 -3.74 7.54
C LEU A 101 14.78 -4.46 7.95
N ALA A 102 14.15 -5.23 7.07
CA ALA A 102 12.92 -5.95 7.33
C ALA A 102 13.07 -6.99 8.46
N TRP A 103 14.29 -7.50 8.66
CA TRP A 103 14.62 -8.43 9.73
C TRP A 103 14.92 -7.74 11.08
N GLY A 104 15.77 -6.71 11.06
CA GLY A 104 16.33 -6.13 12.29
C GLY A 104 15.92 -4.69 12.62
N GLY A 105 15.10 -4.07 11.77
CA GLY A 105 14.68 -2.68 11.92
C GLY A 105 13.70 -2.43 13.07
N GLU A 106 13.40 -1.16 13.30
CA GLU A 106 12.41 -0.74 14.29
C GLU A 106 11.01 -0.76 13.71
N VAL A 107 10.01 -0.92 14.58
CA VAL A 107 8.60 -0.96 14.18
C VAL A 107 7.99 0.42 14.39
N ASP A 108 7.51 1.02 13.32
CA ASP A 108 6.85 2.32 13.30
C ASP A 108 5.37 2.16 12.88
N PRO A 109 4.40 2.68 13.65
CA PRO A 109 3.01 2.74 13.20
C PRO A 109 2.82 3.73 12.05
N VAL A 110 2.46 3.21 10.87
CA VAL A 110 2.15 4.03 9.70
C VAL A 110 0.69 3.88 9.27
N PRO A 111 0.04 4.94 8.76
CA PRO A 111 -1.33 4.87 8.30
C PRO A 111 -1.53 3.82 7.20
N LEU A 112 -2.58 3.01 7.34
CA LEU A 112 -3.09 2.14 6.28
C LEU A 112 -4.33 2.76 5.65
N ILE A 113 -4.39 2.82 4.32
CA ILE A 113 -5.57 3.35 3.62
C ILE A 113 -6.48 2.22 3.20
N ARG A 114 -7.79 2.46 3.30
CA ARG A 114 -8.88 1.62 2.85
C ARG A 114 -9.62 2.29 1.72
N ASP A 115 -10.37 1.49 0.97
CA ASP A 115 -11.32 1.97 -0.01
C ASP A 115 -12.75 1.44 0.23
N ASP A 116 -13.72 2.04 -0.44
CA ASP A 116 -15.15 1.69 -0.38
C ASP A 116 -15.49 0.36 -1.06
N SER A 117 -14.55 -0.23 -1.81
CA SER A 117 -14.69 -1.60 -2.35
C SER A 117 -14.25 -2.68 -1.36
N GLY A 118 -13.74 -2.28 -0.20
CA GLY A 118 -13.25 -3.18 0.84
C GLY A 118 -11.79 -3.61 0.63
N GLY A 119 -11.04 -2.92 -0.22
CA GLY A 119 -9.60 -3.08 -0.45
C GLY A 119 -8.73 -2.28 0.52
N VAL A 120 -7.42 -2.39 0.32
CA VAL A 120 -6.40 -1.58 1.02
C VAL A 120 -5.51 -0.91 -0.02
N LEU A 121 -4.93 0.22 0.36
CA LEU A 121 -3.90 0.91 -0.41
C LEU A 121 -2.66 1.07 0.48
N ALA A 122 -1.56 0.45 0.07
CA ALA A 122 -0.31 0.44 0.83
C ALA A 122 0.59 1.63 0.49
N GLY A 123 0.60 2.06 -0.77
CA GLY A 123 1.47 3.11 -1.28
C GLY A 123 0.73 4.21 -2.02
N ARG A 124 0.20 3.91 -3.21
CA ARG A 124 -0.34 4.97 -4.09
C ARG A 124 -1.57 4.56 -4.88
N GLY A 125 -2.63 5.30 -4.68
CA GLY A 125 -3.86 5.28 -5.46
C GLY A 125 -3.80 6.33 -6.56
N VAL A 126 -4.25 5.99 -7.76
CA VAL A 126 -4.24 6.91 -8.91
C VAL A 126 -5.56 6.85 -9.65
N ILE A 127 -6.16 8.00 -9.94
CA ILE A 127 -7.30 8.13 -10.84
C ILE A 127 -6.98 9.22 -11.87
N GLY A 128 -7.10 8.92 -13.16
CA GLY A 128 -7.00 9.95 -14.20
C GLY A 128 -6.74 9.41 -15.61
N PRO A 129 -7.06 10.19 -16.65
CA PRO A 129 -7.76 11.49 -16.61
C PRO A 129 -9.22 11.33 -16.16
N VAL A 130 -9.76 12.32 -15.43
CA VAL A 130 -11.09 12.23 -14.81
C VAL A 130 -11.81 13.58 -14.79
N ARG A 131 -13.15 13.54 -14.80
CA ARG A 131 -14.00 14.72 -14.57
C ARG A 131 -15.03 14.40 -13.50
N GLY A 132 -15.12 15.25 -12.48
CA GLY A 132 -15.98 14.99 -11.34
C GLY A 132 -15.94 16.07 -10.27
N VAL A 133 -16.39 15.70 -9.08
CA VAL A 133 -16.31 16.46 -7.84
C VAL A 133 -15.68 15.58 -6.79
N GLY A 134 -14.68 16.11 -6.08
CA GLY A 134 -14.02 15.37 -5.02
C GLY A 134 -13.75 16.24 -3.80
N TYR A 135 -13.77 15.61 -2.64
CA TYR A 135 -13.61 16.22 -1.33
C TYR A 135 -12.50 15.50 -0.58
N CYS A 136 -11.68 16.26 0.14
CA CYS A 136 -10.76 15.76 1.14
C CYS A 136 -11.30 16.23 2.48
N ASP A 137 -11.82 15.31 3.28
CA ASP A 137 -12.70 15.62 4.42
C ASP A 137 -13.80 16.64 4.03
N ASP A 138 -13.83 17.82 4.65
CA ASP A 138 -14.81 18.88 4.36
C ASP A 138 -14.36 19.81 3.21
N GLN A 139 -13.11 19.74 2.78
CA GLN A 139 -12.55 20.61 1.77
C GLN A 139 -12.80 20.09 0.35
N ARG A 140 -13.41 20.93 -0.50
CA ARG A 140 -13.59 20.59 -1.93
C ARG A 140 -12.27 20.64 -2.71
N ALA A 141 -11.63 19.49 -2.85
CA ALA A 141 -10.38 19.29 -3.57
C ALA A 141 -10.54 19.35 -5.11
N LEU A 142 -11.69 18.90 -5.62
CA LEU A 142 -11.95 18.83 -7.06
C LEU A 142 -13.35 19.34 -7.43
N ARG A 143 -13.41 20.23 -8.42
CA ARG A 143 -14.58 20.44 -9.29
C ARG A 143 -14.11 20.47 -10.76
N GLY A 144 -14.78 19.74 -11.63
CA GLY A 144 -14.47 19.67 -13.06
C GLY A 144 -13.38 18.65 -13.41
N GLY A 145 -12.51 18.97 -14.36
CA GLY A 145 -11.50 18.05 -14.88
C GLY A 145 -10.19 18.03 -14.07
N ALA A 146 -9.63 16.84 -13.90
CA ALA A 146 -8.27 16.61 -13.43
C ALA A 146 -7.56 15.67 -14.41
N ARG A 147 -6.28 15.94 -14.66
CA ARG A 147 -5.43 15.05 -15.46
C ARG A 147 -5.05 13.81 -14.66
N ARG A 148 -4.85 14.00 -13.36
CA ARG A 148 -4.47 12.94 -12.43
C ARG A 148 -4.82 13.35 -11.00
N ILE A 149 -5.32 12.40 -10.24
CA ILE A 149 -5.50 12.42 -8.79
C ILE A 149 -4.57 11.33 -8.26
N GLU A 150 -3.73 11.67 -7.29
CA GLU A 150 -2.94 10.71 -6.53
C GLU A 150 -3.35 10.77 -5.07
N VAL A 151 -3.45 9.62 -4.42
CA VAL A 151 -3.65 9.52 -2.97
C VAL A 151 -2.56 8.62 -2.41
N GLU A 152 -1.91 9.09 -1.35
CA GLU A 152 -0.85 8.38 -0.62
C GLU A 152 -1.17 8.46 0.89
N PRO A 153 -0.84 7.42 1.68
CA PRO A 153 -0.87 7.53 3.13
C PRO A 153 0.02 8.66 3.65
N ASP A 154 -0.37 9.26 4.78
CA ASP A 154 0.36 10.36 5.41
C ASP A 154 0.26 10.25 6.94
N VAL A 155 1.39 10.33 7.64
CA VAL A 155 1.48 10.09 9.09
C VAL A 155 0.61 11.07 9.87
N GLU A 156 0.66 12.35 9.51
CA GLU A 156 0.01 13.43 10.23
C GLU A 156 -1.50 13.48 9.98
N ALA A 157 -1.91 13.47 8.71
CA ALA A 157 -3.30 13.67 8.33
C ALA A 157 -4.09 12.36 8.17
N GLY A 158 -3.40 11.26 7.84
CA GLY A 158 -3.98 10.00 7.41
C GLY A 158 -3.71 9.73 5.94
N LEU A 159 -4.14 10.63 5.06
CA LEU A 159 -3.83 10.61 3.63
C LEU A 159 -3.58 12.00 3.07
N VAL A 160 -2.89 12.02 1.93
CA VAL A 160 -2.69 13.21 1.11
C VAL A 160 -3.18 12.95 -0.32
N ALA A 161 -4.09 13.79 -0.79
CA ALA A 161 -4.61 13.82 -2.15
C ALA A 161 -3.96 14.93 -2.98
N ARG A 162 -3.23 14.57 -4.04
CA ARG A 162 -2.64 15.50 -5.00
C ARG A 162 -3.45 15.53 -6.29
N ILE A 163 -4.01 16.69 -6.60
CA ILE A 163 -4.84 16.91 -7.80
C ILE A 163 -4.04 17.70 -8.82
N THR A 164 -3.74 17.08 -9.96
CA THR A 164 -3.03 17.70 -11.08
C THR A 164 -3.99 18.04 -12.23
N ARG A 165 -3.99 19.30 -12.64
CA ARG A 165 -4.84 19.87 -13.70
C ARG A 165 -4.02 20.48 -14.83
N GLY A 166 -4.67 20.70 -15.96
CA GLY A 166 -4.07 21.35 -17.15
C GLY A 166 -3.35 20.36 -18.07
N THR A 167 -3.36 20.67 -19.36
CA THR A 167 -2.68 19.89 -20.41
C THR A 167 -1.30 20.45 -20.73
N LEU A 168 -1.20 21.78 -20.93
CA LEU A 168 0.04 22.50 -21.26
C LEU A 168 0.77 23.03 -20.02
N LEU A 169 0.06 23.74 -19.14
CA LEU A 169 0.59 24.25 -17.86
C LEU A 169 0.02 23.42 -16.72
N ARG A 170 0.80 22.44 -16.25
CA ARG A 170 0.42 21.56 -15.14
C ARG A 170 0.36 22.37 -13.85
N ARG A 171 -0.79 22.32 -13.19
CA ARG A 171 -0.98 22.90 -11.86
C ARG A 171 -1.40 21.78 -10.90
N SER A 172 -0.66 21.64 -9.81
CA SER A 172 -0.95 20.65 -8.77
C SER A 172 -1.35 21.35 -7.49
N SER A 173 -2.35 20.80 -6.82
CA SER A 173 -2.82 21.22 -5.50
C SER A 173 -2.91 19.99 -4.61
N THR A 174 -2.46 20.13 -3.36
CA THR A 174 -2.42 19.06 -2.37
C THR A 174 -3.45 19.32 -1.28
N PHE A 175 -4.15 18.29 -0.85
CA PHE A 175 -5.12 18.30 0.23
C PHE A 175 -4.79 17.16 1.18
N ALA A 176 -4.71 17.42 2.47
CA ALA A 176 -4.42 16.42 3.49
C ALA A 176 -5.68 16.23 4.34
N GLY A 177 -5.95 15.00 4.74
CA GLY A 177 -7.12 14.67 5.55
C GLY A 177 -7.22 13.18 5.85
N ARG A 178 -8.34 12.76 6.44
CA ARG A 178 -8.59 11.36 6.77
C ARG A 178 -9.27 10.59 5.65
N ALA A 179 -10.02 11.27 4.79
CA ALA A 179 -10.73 10.67 3.68
C ALA A 179 -10.65 11.54 2.42
N PHE A 180 -10.62 10.88 1.26
CA PHE A 180 -10.80 11.49 -0.04
C PHE A 180 -11.93 10.79 -0.78
N GLU A 181 -12.98 11.52 -1.10
CA GLU A 181 -14.16 11.03 -1.81
C GLU A 181 -14.23 11.64 -3.20
N LEU A 182 -14.57 10.83 -4.20
CA LEU A 182 -14.71 11.26 -5.59
C LEU A 182 -16.02 10.75 -6.17
N GLY A 183 -16.86 11.66 -6.69
CA GLY A 183 -17.90 11.35 -7.66
C GLY A 183 -17.47 11.82 -9.05
N CYS A 184 -17.56 10.96 -10.07
CA CYS A 184 -16.98 11.25 -11.39
C CYS A 184 -17.68 10.52 -12.55
N LEU A 185 -17.32 10.91 -13.77
CA LEU A 185 -17.57 10.08 -14.95
C LEU A 185 -16.83 8.74 -14.85
N PRO A 186 -17.28 7.68 -15.55
CA PRO A 186 -16.68 6.37 -15.47
C PRO A 186 -15.14 6.41 -15.62
N THR A 187 -14.44 5.83 -14.65
CA THR A 187 -12.98 5.74 -14.59
C THR A 187 -12.56 4.41 -13.97
N THR A 188 -11.29 4.05 -14.14
CA THR A 188 -10.69 2.88 -13.47
C THR A 188 -9.57 3.35 -12.55
N PRO A 189 -9.74 3.28 -11.22
CA PRO A 189 -8.65 3.53 -10.28
C PRO A 189 -7.50 2.55 -10.49
N ILE A 190 -6.28 2.99 -10.22
CA ILE A 190 -5.09 2.14 -10.12
C ILE A 190 -4.68 2.15 -8.65
N LEU A 191 -4.60 0.96 -8.05
CA LEU A 191 -4.27 0.76 -6.64
C LEU A 191 -2.94 0.02 -6.57
N ASP A 192 -1.91 0.66 -6.02
CA ASP A 192 -0.56 0.07 -5.89
C ASP A 192 -0.05 -0.53 -7.21
N GLY A 193 -0.26 0.22 -8.31
CA GLY A 193 0.15 -0.17 -9.66
C GLY A 193 -0.85 -1.04 -10.43
N VAL A 194 -1.92 -1.52 -9.79
CA VAL A 194 -2.88 -2.45 -10.41
C VAL A 194 -4.19 -1.74 -10.76
N PRO A 195 -4.63 -1.75 -12.03
CA PRO A 195 -5.96 -1.27 -12.39
C PRO A 195 -7.05 -2.05 -11.65
N PHE A 196 -8.02 -1.33 -11.11
CA PHE A 196 -9.19 -1.93 -10.50
C PHE A 196 -9.98 -2.75 -11.53
N SER A 197 -10.64 -3.82 -11.09
CA SER A 197 -11.20 -4.85 -11.97
C SER A 197 -12.38 -4.39 -12.82
N ARG A 198 -12.94 -3.21 -12.54
CA ARG A 198 -14.09 -2.64 -13.24
C ARG A 198 -14.04 -1.12 -13.24
N THR A 199 -14.81 -0.52 -14.13
CA THR A 199 -15.04 0.93 -14.13
C THR A 199 -15.98 1.32 -13.00
N VAL A 200 -15.76 2.51 -12.44
CA VAL A 200 -16.55 3.09 -11.35
C VAL A 200 -16.87 4.54 -11.65
N ASN A 201 -17.97 5.04 -11.09
CA ASN A 201 -18.36 6.46 -11.13
C ASN A 201 -18.19 7.15 -9.77
N ARG A 202 -17.76 6.40 -8.75
CA ARG A 202 -17.37 6.92 -7.45
C ARG A 202 -16.16 6.15 -6.92
N TRP A 203 -15.37 6.78 -6.07
CA TRP A 203 -14.33 6.10 -5.32
C TRP A 203 -14.03 6.86 -4.05
N THR A 204 -13.84 6.14 -2.95
CA THR A 204 -13.43 6.74 -1.67
C THR A 204 -12.18 6.05 -1.16
N TRP A 205 -11.20 6.84 -0.73
CA TRP A 205 -10.09 6.39 0.11
C TRP A 205 -10.23 6.97 1.51
N TYR A 206 -9.91 6.20 2.54
CA TYR A 206 -9.94 6.67 3.93
C TYR A 206 -8.91 5.98 4.80
N ARG A 207 -8.39 6.69 5.81
CA ARG A 207 -7.49 6.12 6.81
C ARG A 207 -8.21 5.02 7.59
N HIS A 208 -7.59 3.85 7.67
CA HIS A 208 -8.02 2.79 8.57
C HIS A 208 -7.86 3.23 10.04
N THR A 209 -8.61 2.58 10.94
CA THR A 209 -8.56 2.88 12.38
C THR A 209 -7.31 2.35 13.04
N GLU A 210 -6.73 1.27 12.53
CA GLU A 210 -5.48 0.71 13.01
C GLU A 210 -4.33 1.05 12.06
N ASP A 211 -3.20 1.45 12.64
CA ASP A 211 -1.99 1.68 11.87
C ASP A 211 -1.27 0.36 11.59
N LEU A 212 -0.66 0.28 10.40
CA LEU A 212 0.27 -0.78 10.04
C LEU A 212 1.52 -0.69 10.90
N ARG A 213 1.92 -1.80 11.52
CA ARG A 213 3.20 -1.95 12.22
C ARG A 213 4.33 -2.19 11.22
N LEU A 214 4.76 -1.15 10.49
CA LEU A 214 5.78 -1.27 9.45
C LEU A 214 7.18 -1.28 10.08
N ILE A 215 8.04 -2.19 9.62
CA ILE A 215 9.46 -2.19 9.97
C ILE A 215 10.19 -1.22 9.03
N ARG A 216 10.76 -0.16 9.62
CA ARG A 216 11.50 0.89 8.90
C ARG A 216 12.59 1.48 9.78
N THR A 217 13.37 2.40 9.23
CA THR A 217 14.27 3.22 10.04
C THR A 217 13.45 4.27 10.79
N GLY A 218 13.73 4.42 12.10
CA GLY A 218 13.28 5.57 12.89
C GLY A 218 13.85 6.88 12.40
#